data_AF-A0A352Q7X9-F1
#
_entry.id   AF-A0A352Q7X9-F1
#
_cell.length_a   1.000
_cell.length_b   1.000
_cell.length_c   1.000
_cell.angle_alpha   90.00
_cell.angle_beta   90.00
_cell.angle_gamma   90.00
#
_symmetry.space_group_name_H-M   'P 1'
#
loop_
_entity.id
_entity.type
_entity.pdbx_description
1 polymer ?
#
loop_
_entity_poly.entity_id
_entity_poly.type
_entity_poly.pdbx_seq_one_letter_code
_entity_poly.pdbx_strand_id
1 'polypeptide(L)'
;CQQSQMAGYCLVASAEREGTRFISVVMGTDSDASRAQESQKLLSYGFRYFETANIHSTGDVLQEDVRVWFGKKNTVALVVPEDIQLTIPRGAMDLLERDVRIDEVVEAPLDETTEIGRLAIAYQGQQLYQGPLVASEPVAEAGFFSRLWDHLVLLIKSLFV
;
A
#
# COMPACT_ATOMS: atom_id res chain seq x y z
N CYS A 1 -8.46 31.37 -0.34
CA CYS A 1 -7.80 32.15 0.74
C CYS A 1 -8.36 33.56 0.76
N GLN A 2 -8.93 34.01 1.89
CA GLN A 2 -9.24 35.43 2.11
C GLN A 2 -7.93 36.17 2.42
N GLN A 3 -7.64 37.25 1.68
CA GLN A 3 -6.50 38.14 1.95
C GLN A 3 -6.83 39.01 3.16
N SER A 4 -5.97 39.01 4.18
CA SER A 4 -6.07 39.92 5.32
C SER A 4 -4.69 40.54 5.58
N GLN A 5 -4.66 41.77 6.09
CA GLN A 5 -3.42 42.51 6.37
C GLN A 5 -2.49 41.79 7.37
N MET A 6 -3.00 40.84 8.16
CA MET A 6 -2.21 40.07 9.13
C MET A 6 -1.71 38.72 8.59
N ALA A 7 -2.31 38.17 7.53
CA ALA A 7 -1.98 36.84 7.00
C ALA A 7 -1.04 36.88 5.77
N GLY A 8 -0.74 38.08 5.25
CA GLY A 8 0.00 38.24 4.00
C GLY A 8 -0.74 37.65 2.79
N TYR A 9 -0.01 37.39 1.71
CA TYR A 9 -0.59 36.80 0.49
C TYR A 9 -0.47 35.27 0.53
N CYS A 10 -1.61 34.59 0.36
CA CYS A 10 -1.69 33.13 0.32
C CYS A 10 -2.17 32.63 -1.05
N LEU A 11 -1.68 31.45 -1.44
CA LEU A 11 -2.07 30.73 -2.65
C LEU A 11 -2.05 29.22 -2.39
N VAL A 12 -3.18 28.58 -2.68
CA VAL A 12 -3.25 27.13 -2.85
C VAL A 12 -3.34 26.89 -4.34
N ALA A 13 -2.36 26.19 -4.89
CA ALA A 13 -2.30 25.83 -6.30
C ALA A 13 -2.19 24.32 -6.44
N SER A 14 -2.81 23.78 -7.47
CA SER A 14 -2.71 22.37 -7.85
C SER A 14 -2.26 22.30 -9.29
N ALA A 15 -1.35 21.38 -9.59
CA ALA A 15 -0.90 21.11 -10.94
C ALA A 15 -0.73 19.60 -11.13
N GLU A 16 -0.93 19.14 -12.36
CA GLU A 16 -0.76 17.75 -12.75
C GLU A 16 0.12 17.64 -13.98
N ARG A 17 1.04 16.69 -13.97
CA ARG A 17 1.95 16.38 -15.08
C ARG A 17 2.30 14.90 -15.03
N GLU A 18 2.20 14.22 -16.16
CA GLU A 18 2.61 12.80 -16.30
C GLU A 18 1.95 11.88 -15.24
N GLY A 19 0.67 12.10 -14.93
CA GLY A 19 -0.07 11.33 -13.92
C GLY A 19 0.27 11.67 -12.46
N THR A 20 1.27 12.53 -12.21
CA THR A 20 1.60 13.04 -10.88
C THR A 20 0.86 14.35 -10.63
N ARG A 21 0.15 14.46 -9.50
CA ARG A 21 -0.54 15.70 -9.08
C ARG A 21 0.08 16.22 -7.79
N PHE A 22 0.52 17.47 -7.81
CA PHE A 22 1.01 18.17 -6.62
C PHE A 22 0.10 19.32 -6.24
N ILE A 23 -0.04 19.51 -4.93
CA ILE A 23 -0.73 20.65 -4.32
C ILE A 23 0.33 21.45 -3.57
N SER A 24 0.53 22.71 -3.95
CA SER A 24 1.38 23.66 -3.23
C SER A 24 0.52 24.62 -2.42
N VAL A 25 0.87 24.79 -1.15
CA VAL A 25 0.25 25.78 -0.25
C VAL A 25 1.34 26.76 0.16
N VAL A 26 1.22 28.01 -0.29
CA VAL A 26 2.11 29.11 0.09
C VAL A 26 1.30 30.14 0.86
N MET A 27 1.83 30.60 1.98
CA MET A 27 1.17 31.55 2.89
C MET A 27 2.14 32.65 3.30
N GLY A 28 1.63 33.83 3.66
CA GLY A 28 2.45 34.88 4.27
C GLY A 28 3.47 35.55 3.34
N THR A 29 3.26 35.54 2.02
CA THR A 29 4.18 36.21 1.09
C THR A 29 3.98 37.72 1.06
N ASP A 30 5.04 38.46 0.73
CA ASP A 30 5.07 39.93 0.76
C ASP A 30 4.27 40.60 -0.37
N SER A 31 3.95 39.86 -1.44
CA SER A 31 3.19 40.40 -2.59
C SER A 31 2.45 39.32 -3.37
N ASP A 32 1.48 39.77 -4.17
CA ASP A 32 0.70 38.91 -5.07
C ASP A 32 1.58 38.21 -6.13
N ALA A 33 2.60 38.90 -6.65
CA ALA A 33 3.53 38.30 -7.60
C ALA A 33 4.45 37.26 -6.92
N SER A 34 4.88 37.53 -5.68
CA SER A 34 5.71 36.62 -4.90
C SER A 34 5.00 35.29 -4.65
N ARG A 35 3.72 35.31 -4.23
CA ARG A 35 2.96 34.07 -3.98
C ARG A 35 2.93 33.14 -5.19
N ALA A 36 2.71 33.70 -6.39
CA ALA A 36 2.61 32.92 -7.62
C ALA A 36 3.97 32.33 -8.02
N GLN A 37 5.03 33.14 -7.90
CA GLN A 37 6.39 32.70 -8.20
C GLN A 37 6.86 31.60 -7.24
N GLU A 38 6.59 31.72 -5.93
CA GLU A 38 6.96 30.71 -4.94
C GLU A 38 6.17 29.41 -5.11
N SER A 39 4.86 29.48 -5.37
CA SER A 39 4.07 28.29 -5.71
C SER A 39 4.60 27.61 -6.98
N GLN A 40 4.95 28.38 -8.02
CA GLN A 40 5.52 27.83 -9.24
C GLN A 40 6.88 27.14 -8.98
N LYS A 41 7.75 27.73 -8.16
CA LYS A 41 9.04 27.13 -7.78
C LYS A 41 8.84 25.81 -7.05
N LEU A 42 7.93 25.75 -6.07
CA LEU A 42 7.61 24.52 -5.33
C LEU A 42 7.08 23.42 -6.23
N LEU A 43 6.10 23.73 -7.09
CA LEU A 43 5.56 22.76 -8.03
C LEU A 43 6.62 22.28 -9.03
N SER A 44 7.44 23.19 -9.55
CA SER A 44 8.53 22.85 -10.47
C SER A 44 9.57 21.96 -9.80
N TYR A 45 9.89 22.20 -8.53
CA TYR A 45 10.77 21.33 -7.74
C TYR A 45 10.16 19.94 -7.57
N GLY A 46 8.88 19.85 -7.17
CA GLY A 46 8.16 18.60 -7.03
C GLY A 46 8.23 17.75 -8.30
N PHE A 47 7.83 18.32 -9.45
CA PHE A 47 7.88 17.60 -10.73
C PHE A 47 9.28 17.23 -11.21
N ARG A 48 10.30 18.00 -10.82
CA ARG A 48 11.68 17.73 -11.22
C ARG A 48 12.29 16.54 -10.46
N TYR A 49 11.94 16.36 -9.19
CA TYR A 49 12.61 15.39 -8.33
C TYR A 49 11.73 14.22 -7.89
N PHE A 50 10.41 14.32 -8.03
CA PHE A 50 9.46 13.31 -7.58
C PHE A 50 8.53 12.90 -8.71
N GLU A 51 8.05 11.66 -8.61
CA GLU A 51 7.02 11.09 -9.45
C GLU A 51 6.10 10.20 -8.61
N THR A 52 4.81 10.16 -8.97
CA THR A 52 3.87 9.20 -8.42
C THR A 52 3.86 7.96 -9.31
N ALA A 53 4.31 6.83 -8.77
CA ALA A 53 4.36 5.55 -9.46
C ALA A 53 3.29 4.61 -8.91
N ASN A 54 2.63 3.85 -9.80
CA ASN A 54 1.81 2.71 -9.39
C ASN A 54 2.74 1.54 -9.08
N ILE A 55 2.73 1.09 -7.82
CA ILE A 55 3.57 -0.02 -7.35
C ILE A 55 2.84 -1.34 -7.55
N HIS A 56 1.58 -1.41 -7.15
CA HIS A 56 0.72 -2.58 -7.28
C HIS A 56 -0.70 -2.14 -7.60
N SER A 57 -1.36 -2.86 -8.49
CA SER A 57 -2.77 -2.68 -8.78
C SER A 57 -3.62 -3.64 -7.96
N THR A 58 -4.88 -3.29 -7.79
CA THR A 58 -5.88 -4.15 -7.16
C THR A 58 -5.91 -5.51 -7.85
N GLY A 59 -5.79 -6.59 -7.07
CA GLY A 59 -5.76 -7.96 -7.57
C GLY A 59 -4.38 -8.47 -7.99
N ASP A 60 -3.32 -7.65 -7.91
CA ASP A 60 -1.96 -8.12 -8.14
C ASP A 60 -1.61 -9.22 -7.13
N VAL A 61 -1.18 -10.37 -7.65
CA VAL A 61 -0.78 -11.51 -6.83
C VAL A 61 0.65 -11.31 -6.33
N LEU A 62 0.84 -11.27 -5.00
CA LEU A 62 2.17 -11.15 -4.40
C LEU A 62 2.77 -12.49 -4.01
N GLN A 63 1.92 -13.46 -3.66
CA GLN A 63 2.36 -14.80 -3.34
C GLN A 63 1.32 -15.82 -3.77
N GLU A 64 1.80 -16.79 -4.55
CA GLU A 64 1.04 -17.96 -4.95
C GLU A 64 1.10 -19.05 -3.86
N ASP A 65 0.08 -19.91 -3.83
CA ASP A 65 0.07 -21.15 -3.05
C ASP A 65 0.23 -21.02 -1.53
N VAL A 66 -0.33 -19.99 -0.90
CA VAL A 66 -0.37 -19.88 0.57
C VAL A 66 -1.24 -20.99 1.16
N ARG A 67 -0.66 -21.80 2.05
CA ARG A 67 -1.33 -22.95 2.66
C ARG A 67 -2.50 -22.49 3.54
N VAL A 68 -3.68 -23.01 3.27
CA VAL A 68 -4.88 -22.84 4.09
C VAL A 68 -5.20 -24.14 4.81
N TRP A 69 -5.44 -24.05 6.11
CA TRP A 69 -5.86 -25.15 6.97
C TRP A 69 -7.38 -25.16 7.11
N PHE A 70 -7.97 -26.35 7.27
CA PHE A 70 -9.40 -26.53 7.51
C PHE A 70 -10.31 -26.05 6.37
N GLY A 71 -9.76 -25.67 5.21
CA GLY A 71 -10.47 -25.15 4.06
C GLY A 71 -10.81 -26.20 3.01
N LYS A 72 -11.89 -25.99 2.25
CA LYS A 72 -12.18 -26.84 1.07
C LYS A 72 -11.04 -26.80 0.04
N LYS A 73 -10.29 -25.70 0.01
CA LYS A 73 -9.05 -25.55 -0.73
C LYS A 73 -7.88 -25.57 0.25
N ASN A 74 -6.79 -26.21 -0.17
CA ASN A 74 -5.57 -26.32 0.61
C ASN A 74 -4.61 -25.15 0.39
N THR A 75 -4.81 -24.36 -0.66
CA THR A 75 -3.98 -23.21 -1.00
C THR A 75 -4.84 -22.07 -1.52
N VAL A 76 -4.34 -20.84 -1.37
CA VAL A 76 -4.93 -19.61 -1.92
C VAL A 76 -3.82 -18.65 -2.33
N ALA A 77 -4.07 -17.80 -3.33
CA ALA A 77 -3.16 -16.72 -3.69
C ALA A 77 -3.43 -15.49 -2.82
N LEU A 78 -2.37 -14.75 -2.48
CA LEU A 78 -2.48 -13.46 -1.79
C LEU A 78 -2.43 -12.33 -2.78
N VAL A 79 -3.42 -11.45 -2.69
CA VAL A 79 -3.59 -10.31 -3.57
C VAL A 79 -3.63 -9.00 -2.80
N VAL A 80 -3.29 -7.92 -3.51
CA VAL A 80 -3.46 -6.56 -3.01
C VAL A 80 -4.94 -6.15 -3.17
N PRO A 81 -5.62 -5.69 -2.10
CA PRO A 81 -7.04 -5.33 -2.15
C PRO A 81 -7.32 -3.97 -2.81
N GLU A 82 -6.30 -3.13 -3.00
CA GLU A 82 -6.44 -1.77 -3.53
C GLU A 82 -5.20 -1.33 -4.33
N ASP A 83 -5.33 -0.30 -5.16
CA ASP A 83 -4.21 0.27 -5.91
C ASP A 83 -3.24 0.99 -4.97
N ILE A 84 -1.97 0.59 -4.99
CA ILE A 84 -0.90 1.19 -4.21
C ILE A 84 -0.08 2.13 -5.09
N GLN A 85 -0.33 3.43 -4.94
CA GLN A 85 0.43 4.48 -5.61
C GLN A 85 1.29 5.24 -4.61
N LEU A 86 2.60 5.34 -4.88
CA LEU A 86 3.55 6.03 -4.01
C LEU A 86 4.24 7.17 -4.74
N THR A 87 4.41 8.29 -4.04
CA THR A 87 5.24 9.40 -4.52
C THR A 87 6.66 9.19 -4.04
N ILE A 88 7.57 8.96 -4.97
CA ILE A 88 8.97 8.62 -4.71
C ILE A 88 9.90 9.57 -5.48
N PRO A 89 11.18 9.68 -5.08
CA PRO A 89 12.17 10.36 -5.90
C PRO A 89 12.24 9.72 -7.30
N ARG A 90 12.40 10.55 -8.33
CA ARG A 90 12.50 10.06 -9.71
C ARG A 90 13.63 9.04 -9.86
N GLY A 91 13.31 7.90 -10.45
CA GLY A 91 14.28 6.80 -10.65
C GLY A 91 14.57 5.97 -9.39
N ALA A 92 13.85 6.19 -8.28
CA ALA A 92 13.98 5.39 -7.07
C ALA A 92 13.16 4.08 -7.07
N MET A 93 12.45 3.77 -8.16
CA MET A 93 11.54 2.61 -8.23
C MET A 93 12.24 1.29 -7.91
N ASP A 94 13.44 1.09 -8.46
CA ASP A 94 14.25 -0.11 -8.25
C ASP A 94 14.96 -0.14 -6.88
N LEU A 95 14.93 0.98 -6.15
CA LEU A 95 15.52 1.13 -4.82
C LEU A 95 14.49 0.89 -3.70
N LEU A 96 13.24 0.57 -4.05
CA LEU A 96 12.21 0.25 -3.07
C LEU A 96 12.41 -1.15 -2.49
N GLU A 97 12.44 -1.21 -1.17
CA GLU A 97 12.45 -2.45 -0.40
C GLU A 97 11.01 -2.90 -0.17
N ARG A 98 10.72 -4.18 -0.47
CA ARG A 98 9.38 -4.78 -0.27
C ARG A 98 9.52 -5.93 0.71
N ASP A 99 8.73 -5.89 1.77
CA ASP A 99 8.66 -6.94 2.78
C ASP A 99 7.23 -7.48 2.84
N VAL A 100 7.06 -8.76 2.51
CA VAL A 100 5.78 -9.47 2.56
C VAL A 100 5.80 -10.36 3.77
N ARG A 101 4.91 -10.10 4.73
CA ARG A 101 4.74 -10.90 5.94
C ARG A 101 3.41 -11.63 5.87
N ILE A 102 3.45 -12.94 6.03
CA ILE A 102 2.26 -13.79 6.02
C ILE A 102 2.12 -14.40 7.40
N ASP A 103 0.89 -14.54 7.85
CA ASP A 103 0.59 -15.22 9.11
C ASP A 103 1.04 -16.69 9.04
N GLU A 104 1.64 -17.19 10.12
CA GLU A 104 2.21 -18.55 10.15
C GLU A 104 1.16 -19.64 9.93
N VAL A 105 -0.08 -19.38 10.33
CA VAL A 105 -1.21 -20.30 10.22
C VAL A 105 -2.41 -19.56 9.65
N VAL A 106 -2.82 -19.94 8.45
CA VAL A 106 -4.00 -19.41 7.77
C VAL A 106 -5.11 -20.45 7.84
N GLU A 107 -6.19 -20.14 8.56
CA GLU A 107 -7.31 -21.05 8.77
C GLU A 107 -8.55 -20.59 8.01
N ALA A 108 -9.32 -21.55 7.48
CA ALA A 108 -10.65 -21.27 6.93
C ALA A 108 -11.70 -21.10 8.07
N PRO A 109 -12.78 -20.34 7.85
CA PRO A 109 -13.21 -19.71 6.60
C PRO A 109 -12.44 -18.42 6.27
N LEU A 110 -12.07 -18.28 5.00
CA LEU A 110 -11.51 -17.04 4.46
C LEU A 110 -12.55 -16.35 3.60
N ASP A 111 -12.80 -15.08 3.88
CA ASP A 111 -13.55 -14.16 3.03
C ASP A 111 -12.59 -13.31 2.19
N GLU A 112 -13.09 -12.68 1.11
CA GLU A 112 -12.30 -11.81 0.21
C GLU A 112 -11.67 -10.59 0.92
N THR A 113 -12.15 -10.25 2.11
CA THR A 113 -11.66 -9.15 2.94
C THR A 113 -10.78 -9.61 4.10
N THR A 114 -10.53 -10.92 4.22
CA THR A 114 -9.74 -11.47 5.32
C THR A 114 -8.27 -11.16 5.09
N GLU A 115 -7.68 -10.41 6.02
CA GLU A 115 -6.24 -10.15 6.04
C GLU A 115 -5.51 -11.43 6.43
N ILE A 116 -4.58 -11.86 5.58
CA ILE A 116 -3.76 -13.08 5.76
C ILE A 116 -2.28 -12.71 5.90
N GLY A 117 -1.94 -11.47 5.57
CA GLY A 117 -0.60 -10.94 5.66
C GLY A 117 -0.59 -9.44 5.44
N ARG A 118 0.61 -8.87 5.43
CA ARG A 118 0.86 -7.46 5.19
C ARG A 118 2.01 -7.26 4.22
N LEU A 119 1.84 -6.28 3.35
CA LEU A 119 2.90 -5.72 2.53
C LEU A 119 3.42 -4.46 3.19
N ALA A 120 4.73 -4.39 3.43
CA ALA A 120 5.42 -3.15 3.76
C ALA A 120 6.34 -2.75 2.61
N ILE A 121 6.32 -1.47 2.24
CA ILE A 121 7.21 -0.89 1.24
C ILE A 121 8.03 0.20 1.92
N ALA A 122 9.34 0.14 1.78
CA ALA A 122 10.28 1.10 2.35
C ALA A 122 11.23 1.67 1.28
N TYR A 123 11.73 2.87 1.54
CA TYR A 123 12.77 3.52 0.77
C TYR A 123 13.82 4.07 1.72
N GLN A 124 15.08 3.64 1.57
CA GLN A 124 16.19 4.06 2.43
C GLN A 124 15.89 3.89 3.93
N GLY A 125 15.27 2.77 4.31
CA GLY A 125 14.89 2.46 5.69
C GLY A 125 13.67 3.24 6.22
N GLN A 126 13.07 4.12 5.43
CA GLN A 126 11.79 4.77 5.78
C GLN A 126 10.62 3.99 5.15
N GLN A 127 9.71 3.52 5.99
CA GLN A 127 8.47 2.89 5.54
C GLN A 127 7.58 3.93 4.84
N LEU A 128 7.28 3.70 3.56
CA LEU A 128 6.41 4.54 2.74
C LEU A 128 4.96 4.05 2.73
N TYR A 129 4.77 2.72 2.82
CA TYR A 129 3.46 2.09 2.81
C TYR A 129 3.44 0.85 3.69
N GLN A 130 2.29 0.59 4.30
CA GLN A 130 1.95 -0.66 4.93
C GLN A 130 0.47 -0.92 4.77
N GLY A 131 0.11 -2.08 4.24
CA GLY A 131 -1.27 -2.45 3.99
C GLY A 131 -1.52 -3.95 4.07
N PRO A 132 -2.79 -4.35 4.16
CA PRO A 132 -3.19 -5.75 4.25
C PRO A 132 -3.05 -6.46 2.91
N LEU A 133 -2.80 -7.76 2.97
CA LEU A 133 -2.91 -8.70 1.86
C LEU A 133 -4.07 -9.65 2.15
N VAL A 134 -4.90 -9.88 1.14
CA VAL A 134 -6.13 -10.65 1.27
C VAL A 134 -6.10 -11.88 0.37
N ALA A 135 -7.00 -12.82 0.64
CA ALA A 135 -7.21 -13.97 -0.25
C ALA A 135 -7.71 -13.52 -1.62
N SER A 136 -7.21 -14.14 -2.69
CA SER A 136 -7.71 -13.96 -4.05
C SER A 136 -9.16 -14.41 -4.24
N GLU A 137 -9.63 -15.34 -3.40
CA GLU A 137 -10.96 -15.93 -3.45
C GLU A 137 -11.39 -16.43 -2.07
N PRO A 138 -12.70 -16.50 -1.78
CA PRO A 138 -13.17 -17.00 -0.51
C PRO A 138 -12.97 -18.52 -0.40
N VAL A 139 -12.48 -18.97 0.76
CA VAL A 139 -12.26 -20.40 1.07
C VAL A 139 -13.18 -20.80 2.21
N ALA A 140 -14.28 -21.47 1.87
CA ALA A 140 -15.19 -22.03 2.86
C ALA A 140 -14.55 -23.18 3.66
N GLU A 141 -15.02 -23.38 4.90
CA GLU A 141 -14.61 -24.51 5.73
C GLU A 141 -14.82 -25.85 5.01
N ALA A 142 -13.84 -26.74 5.17
CA ALA A 142 -13.93 -28.12 4.77
C ALA A 142 -15.00 -28.86 5.59
N GLY A 143 -15.55 -29.93 5.03
CA GLY A 143 -16.45 -30.83 5.76
C GLY A 143 -15.78 -31.44 7.00
N PHE A 144 -16.59 -31.91 7.96
CA PHE A 144 -16.17 -32.37 9.29
C PHE A 144 -14.97 -33.35 9.30
N PHE A 145 -14.88 -34.26 8.31
CA PHE A 145 -13.79 -35.26 8.23
C PHE A 145 -12.44 -34.68 7.79
N SER A 146 -12.44 -33.63 6.96
CA SER A 146 -11.19 -32.96 6.54
C SER A 146 -10.60 -32.16 7.69
N ARG A 147 -11.45 -31.55 8.52
CA ARG A 147 -11.00 -30.78 9.69
C ARG A 147 -10.32 -31.63 10.76
N LEU A 148 -10.84 -32.84 11.00
CA LEU A 148 -10.25 -33.77 11.95
C LEU A 148 -8.84 -34.22 11.53
N TRP A 149 -8.61 -34.37 10.22
CA TRP A 149 -7.30 -34.71 9.67
C TRP A 149 -6.31 -33.55 9.77
N ASP A 150 -6.74 -32.33 9.44
CA ASP A 150 -5.91 -31.13 9.55
C ASP A 150 -5.48 -30.85 11.01
N HIS A 151 -6.37 -31.07 11.99
CA HIS A 151 -6.01 -30.98 13.41
C HIS A 151 -4.95 -32.01 13.81
N LEU A 152 -5.02 -33.22 13.27
CA LEU A 152 -4.02 -34.27 13.50
C LEU A 152 -2.66 -33.88 12.90
N VAL A 153 -2.64 -33.30 11.69
CA VAL A 153 -1.39 -32.87 11.03
C VAL A 153 -0.76 -31.67 11.75
N LEU A 154 -1.55 -30.67 12.17
CA LEU A 154 -1.05 -29.53 12.93
C LEU A 154 -0.49 -29.96 14.29
N LEU A 155 -1.17 -30.89 14.98
CA LEU A 155 -0.72 -31.41 16.26
C LEU A 155 0.57 -32.22 16.14
N ILE A 156 0.76 -32.96 15.03
CA ILE A 156 2.03 -33.64 14.77
C ILE A 156 3.14 -32.61 14.43
N LYS A 157 2.85 -31.58 13.63
CA LYS A 157 3.85 -30.53 13.33
C LYS A 157 4.28 -29.75 14.57
N SER A 158 3.37 -29.44 15.49
CA SER A 158 3.70 -28.72 16.73
C SER A 158 4.40 -29.58 17.79
N LEU A 159 4.32 -30.91 17.67
CA LEU A 159 4.98 -31.85 18.59
C LEU A 159 6.40 -32.21 18.15
N PHE A 160 6.75 -31.99 16.88
CA PHE A 160 8.05 -32.30 16.29
C PHE A 160 8.85 -31.06 15.84
N VAL A 161 8.40 -29.87 16.22
CA VAL A 161 9.17 -28.62 16.28
C VAL A 161 9.48 -28.33 17.75
#